data_AF-A0ABD0PIT1-F1
#
_entry.id   AF-A0ABD0PIT1-F1
#
_cell.length_a   1.000
_cell.length_b   1.000
_cell.length_c   1.000
_cell.angle_alpha   90.00
_cell.angle_beta   90.00
_cell.angle_gamma   90.00
#
_symmetry.space_group_name_H-M   'P 1'
#
loop_
_entity.id
_entity.type
_entity.pdbx_description
1 polymer ?
#
loop_
_entity_poly.entity_id
_entity_poly.type
_entity_poly.pdbx_seq_one_letter_code
_entity_poly.pdbx_strand_id
1 'polypeptide(L)'
;ILHKGNGENIFISQQPPVIGSIMGNGRRRSISCPSCNGLADGNKLLAPVALACGSDGSLYVGDFNYVRRIFTTGNVTSVLEL
;
A
#
# COMPACT_ATOMS: atom_id res chain seq x y z
N ILE A 1 -6.31 10.39 20.86
CA ILE A 1 -6.73 11.65 21.53
C ILE A 1 -5.54 12.12 22.35
N LEU A 2 -5.21 13.40 22.32
CA LEU A 2 -4.17 14.00 23.16
C LEU A 2 -4.85 14.78 24.29
N HIS A 3 -4.58 14.36 25.53
CA HIS A 3 -5.04 15.04 26.75
C HIS A 3 -3.92 15.94 27.26
N LYS A 4 -4.13 17.26 27.32
CA LYS A 4 -3.13 18.23 27.77
C LYS A 4 -3.32 18.56 29.25
N GLY A 5 -2.22 18.89 29.94
CA GLY A 5 -2.24 19.23 31.38
C GLY A 5 -3.00 20.52 31.74
N ASN A 6 -3.37 21.33 30.75
CA ASN A 6 -4.23 22.50 30.90
C ASN A 6 -5.74 22.18 30.79
N GLY A 7 -6.11 20.90 30.62
CA GLY A 7 -7.50 20.44 30.47
C GLY A 7 -8.03 20.39 29.04
N GLU A 8 -7.23 20.78 28.03
CA GLU A 8 -7.62 20.70 26.62
C GLU A 8 -7.52 19.27 26.07
N ASN A 9 -8.51 18.85 25.27
CA ASN A 9 -8.53 17.57 24.58
C ASN A 9 -8.44 17.79 23.07
N ILE A 10 -7.42 17.20 22.42
CA ILE A 10 -7.26 17.23 20.97
C ILE A 10 -7.60 15.84 20.39
N PHE A 11 -8.66 15.78 19.60
CA PHE A 11 -9.09 14.55 18.91
C PHE A 11 -8.37 14.42 17.58
N ILE A 12 -7.17 13.80 17.59
CA ILE A 12 -6.31 13.65 16.40
C ILE A 12 -7.05 12.98 15.22
N SER A 13 -7.94 12.01 15.50
CA SER A 13 -8.76 11.35 14.47
C SER A 13 -9.83 12.25 13.84
N GLN A 14 -10.11 13.43 14.40
CA GLN A 14 -11.02 14.44 13.85
C GLN A 14 -10.28 15.56 13.11
N GLN A 15 -8.95 15.53 13.08
CA GLN A 15 -8.15 16.43 12.25
C GLN A 15 -8.28 16.06 10.76
N PRO A 16 -7.90 16.95 9.82
CA PRO A 16 -7.93 16.64 8.40
C PRO A 16 -7.16 15.35 8.08
N PRO A 17 -7.69 14.47 7.19
CA PRO A 17 -7.03 13.22 6.84
C PRO A 17 -5.72 13.47 6.10
N VAL A 18 -4.74 12.59 6.33
CA VAL A 18 -3.45 12.61 5.65
C VAL A 18 -3.46 11.58 4.52
N ILE A 19 -3.01 11.98 3.33
CA ILE A 19 -2.81 11.09 2.19
C ILE A 19 -1.32 10.75 2.04
N GLY A 20 -1.03 9.49 1.73
CA GLY A 20 0.34 9.01 1.49
C GLY A 20 0.37 7.92 0.42
N SER A 21 1.56 7.69 -0.14
CA SER A 21 1.81 6.57 -1.04
C SER A 21 2.30 5.36 -0.24
N ILE A 22 1.75 4.18 -0.51
CA ILE A 22 2.20 2.91 0.10
C ILE A 22 2.94 2.02 -0.90
N MET A 23 2.80 2.30 -2.20
CA MET A 23 3.40 1.55 -3.29
C MET A 23 3.41 2.39 -4.57
N GLY A 24 4.43 2.19 -5.41
CA GLY A 24 4.60 2.95 -6.64
C GLY A 24 5.45 4.20 -6.46
N ASN A 25 6.08 4.62 -7.57
CA ASN A 25 7.00 5.77 -7.61
C ASN A 25 6.81 6.61 -8.88
N GLY A 26 5.65 6.50 -9.53
CA GLY A 26 5.34 7.19 -10.78
C GLY A 26 6.03 6.63 -12.05
N ARG A 27 6.92 5.63 -11.93
CA ARG A 27 7.56 4.97 -13.07
C ARG A 27 6.98 3.58 -13.31
N ARG A 28 6.75 3.24 -14.58
CA ARG A 28 6.30 1.91 -14.99
C ARG A 28 7.40 0.86 -14.76
N ARG A 29 7.03 -0.30 -14.23
CA ARG A 29 7.90 -1.50 -14.22
C ARG A 29 7.96 -2.17 -15.60
N SER A 30 8.92 -3.09 -15.79
CA SER A 30 8.91 -4.00 -16.94
C SER A 30 7.78 -5.02 -16.82
N ILE A 31 7.35 -5.57 -17.97
CA ILE A 31 6.29 -6.59 -18.02
C ILE A 31 6.64 -7.83 -17.18
N SER A 32 7.92 -8.24 -17.17
CA SER A 32 8.45 -9.42 -16.49
C SER A 32 8.68 -9.31 -14.96
N CYS A 33 8.47 -8.12 -14.38
CA CYS A 33 8.48 -7.94 -12.92
C CYS A 33 9.71 -8.49 -12.13
N PRO A 34 10.97 -8.33 -12.58
CA PRO A 34 12.12 -9.06 -12.01
C PRO A 34 12.49 -8.67 -10.57
N SER A 35 12.01 -7.51 -10.08
CA SER A 35 12.30 -6.99 -8.74
C SER A 35 11.02 -6.59 -8.00
N CYS A 36 9.93 -7.32 -8.25
CA CYS A 36 8.62 -7.00 -7.71
C CYS A 36 8.37 -7.50 -6.30
N ASN A 37 9.20 -8.44 -5.81
CA ASN A 37 9.13 -8.96 -4.44
C ASN A 37 10.11 -8.20 -3.55
N GLY A 38 9.67 -7.75 -2.37
CA GLY A 38 10.48 -6.92 -1.48
C GLY A 38 9.64 -5.92 -0.72
N LEU A 39 10.18 -4.74 -0.40
CA LEU A 39 9.39 -3.66 0.19
C LEU A 39 8.37 -3.12 -0.82
N ALA A 40 7.17 -2.75 -0.34
CA ALA A 40 6.13 -2.13 -1.16
C ALA A 40 6.43 -0.66 -1.44
N ASP A 41 7.01 0.05 -0.46
CA ASP A 41 7.35 1.47 -0.60
C ASP A 41 8.27 1.71 -1.80
N GLY A 42 7.86 2.64 -2.67
CA GLY A 42 8.56 2.96 -3.91
C GLY A 42 8.65 1.83 -4.95
N ASN A 43 8.05 0.66 -4.71
CA ASN A 43 8.11 -0.47 -5.64
C ASN A 43 7.28 -0.19 -6.89
N LYS A 44 7.89 -0.31 -8.07
CA LYS A 44 7.29 0.11 -9.34
C LYS A 44 6.01 -0.69 -9.63
N LEU A 45 4.99 0.01 -10.10
CA LEU A 45 3.73 -0.55 -10.61
C LEU A 45 3.70 -0.41 -12.13
N LEU A 46 2.86 -1.18 -12.81
CA LEU A 46 2.63 -1.07 -14.25
C LEU A 46 1.34 -0.29 -14.52
N ALA A 47 0.21 -0.79 -14.01
CA ALA A 47 -1.11 -0.16 -14.10
C ALA A 47 -2.05 -0.81 -13.07
N PRO A 48 -2.14 -0.29 -11.84
CA PRO A 48 -3.05 -0.82 -10.83
C PRO A 48 -4.51 -0.53 -11.22
N VAL A 49 -5.31 -1.57 -11.43
CA VAL A 49 -6.71 -1.47 -11.91
C VAL A 49 -7.72 -2.08 -10.94
N ALA A 50 -7.28 -2.87 -9.96
CA ALA A 50 -8.13 -3.49 -8.96
C ALA A 50 -7.46 -3.54 -7.59
N LEU A 51 -8.27 -3.47 -6.53
CA LEU A 51 -7.84 -3.59 -5.14
C LEU A 51 -8.81 -4.50 -4.37
N ALA A 52 -8.29 -5.32 -3.47
CA ALA A 52 -9.09 -6.10 -2.52
C ALA A 52 -8.36 -6.28 -1.19
N CYS A 53 -9.08 -6.16 -0.07
CA CYS A 53 -8.53 -6.43 1.26
C CYS A 53 -8.70 -7.92 1.61
N GLY A 54 -7.62 -8.58 2.03
CA GLY A 54 -7.66 -9.92 2.57
C GLY A 54 -8.14 -9.94 4.02
N SER A 55 -8.70 -11.08 4.46
CA SER A 55 -9.10 -11.28 5.86
C SER A 55 -7.93 -11.27 6.84
N ASP A 56 -6.71 -11.43 6.34
CA ASP A 56 -5.45 -11.35 7.11
C ASP A 56 -4.87 -9.93 7.17
N GLY A 57 -5.60 -8.92 6.68
CA GLY A 57 -5.17 -7.53 6.64
C GLY A 57 -4.25 -7.16 5.46
N SER A 58 -3.95 -8.10 4.56
CA SER A 58 -3.17 -7.81 3.34
C SER A 58 -3.98 -7.02 2.32
N LEU A 59 -3.30 -6.25 1.47
CA LEU A 59 -3.90 -5.59 0.30
C LEU A 59 -3.46 -6.30 -0.99
N TYR A 60 -4.43 -6.79 -1.76
CA TYR A 60 -4.19 -7.35 -3.09
C TYR A 60 -4.34 -6.24 -4.13
N VAL A 61 -3.36 -6.14 -5.01
CA VAL A 61 -3.27 -5.15 -6.07
C VAL A 61 -3.27 -5.88 -7.41
N GLY A 62 -4.31 -5.68 -8.21
CA GLY A 62 -4.33 -6.08 -9.61
C GLY A 62 -3.50 -5.10 -10.43
N ASP A 63 -2.20 -5.36 -10.54
CA ASP A 63 -1.22 -4.54 -11.24
C ASP A 63 -1.05 -5.02 -12.69
N PHE A 64 -2.12 -4.90 -13.48
CA PHE A 64 -2.22 -5.38 -14.86
C PHE A 64 -1.97 -6.89 -15.00
N ASN A 65 -0.79 -7.30 -15.46
CA ASN A 65 -0.44 -8.70 -15.73
C ASN A 65 -0.03 -9.50 -14.47
N TYR A 66 0.04 -8.85 -13.31
CA TYR A 66 0.30 -9.51 -12.03
C TYR A 66 -0.75 -9.12 -10.98
N VAL A 67 -1.15 -10.10 -10.16
CA VAL A 67 -1.76 -9.82 -8.87
C VAL A 67 -0.66 -9.86 -7.81
N ARG A 68 -0.56 -8.78 -7.03
CA ARG A 68 0.49 -8.56 -6.04
C ARG A 68 -0.14 -8.40 -4.67
N ARG A 69 0.39 -9.11 -3.67
CA ARG A 69 -0.10 -9.05 -2.30
C ARG A 69 0.87 -8.22 -1.46
N ILE A 70 0.38 -7.12 -0.89
CA ILE A 70 1.07 -6.31 0.12
C ILE A 70 0.69 -6.84 1.49
N PHE A 71 1.67 -7.33 2.25
CA PHE A 71 1.51 -7.82 3.62
C PHE A 71 1.45 -6.66 4.61
N THR A 72 0.90 -6.92 5.80
CA THR A 72 0.88 -5.96 6.92
C THR A 72 2.27 -5.57 7.41
N THR A 73 3.31 -6.33 7.05
CA THR A 73 4.72 -6.01 7.29
C THR A 73 5.29 -4.95 6.34
N GLY A 74 4.54 -4.55 5.30
CA GLY A 74 4.99 -3.62 4.27
C GLY A 74 5.77 -4.28 3.12
N ASN A 75 5.92 -5.60 3.14
CA ASN A 75 6.47 -6.35 2.01
C ASN A 75 5.40 -6.66 0.95
N VAL A 76 5.82 -6.86 -0.29
CA VAL A 76 4.99 -7.30 -1.40
C VAL A 76 5.56 -8.57 -2.04
N THR A 77 4.68 -9.46 -2.48
CA THR A 77 5.01 -10.62 -3.29
C THR A 77 3.98 -10.78 -4.42
N SER A 78 4.43 -11.13 -5.62
CA SER A 78 3.53 -11.53 -6.71
C SER A 78 2.91 -12.90 -6.41
N VAL A 79 1.58 -13.00 -6.51
CA VAL A 79 0.82 -14.23 -6.18
C VAL A 79 0.15 -14.87 -7.39
N LEU A 80 0.00 -14.13 -8.49
CA LEU A 80 -0.53 -14.63 -9.76
C LEU A 80 0.06 -13.82 -10.92
N GLU A 81 0.33 -14.49 -12.03
CA GLU A 81 0.66 -13.92 -13.35
C GLU A 81 -0.41 -14.37 -14.35
N LEU A 82 -0.83 -13.46 -15.25
CA LEU A 82 -1.87 -13.68 -16.27
C LEU A 82 -1.28 -13.81 -17.68
#